data_AF-A0A9W9ID68-F1
#
_entry.id   AF-A0A9W9ID68-F1
#
_cell.length_a   1.000
_cell.length_b   1.000
_cell.length_c   1.000
_cell.angle_alpha   90.00
_cell.angle_beta   90.00
_cell.angle_gamma   90.00
#
_symmetry.space_group_name_H-M   'P 1'
#
loop_
_entity.id
_entity.type
_entity.pdbx_description
1 polymer ?
#
loop_
_entity_poly.entity_id
_entity_poly.type
_entity_poly.pdbx_seq_one_letter_code
_entity_poly.pdbx_strand_id
1 'polypeptide(L)'
;MYRPFLSVVVGLCLYTRWAVAALTSAEIANSLNELAQQGFAAKDLVLEIDSTADAGPIPDIYTEMDTMVAVVLTDVNFMTNTPIITDQAEEQDVYEGYSNFVQSLLELMDALSSSAAQLKSIDQTTKNKVPFEIRILQSAVDIADEMLTPHEAYFYNIIGLFPAYSSYNAQASNQKAQVDTHCFQAVWAFDRS
;
A
#
# COMPACT_ATOMS: atom_id res chain seq x y z
N MET A 1 -6.94 -55.34 14.95
CA MET A 1 -5.60 -54.75 15.17
C MET A 1 -5.21 -53.93 13.94
N TYR A 2 -5.62 -52.66 13.87
CA TYR A 2 -5.31 -51.73 12.77
C TYR A 2 -4.58 -50.49 13.32
N ARG A 3 -3.61 -50.71 14.20
CA ARG A 3 -2.97 -49.63 14.97
C ARG A 3 -1.55 -49.23 14.58
N PRO A 4 -0.76 -49.93 13.73
CA PRO A 4 0.55 -49.41 13.37
C PRO A 4 0.54 -48.54 12.10
N PHE A 5 -0.49 -48.62 11.25
CA PHE A 5 -0.50 -47.88 9.97
C PHE A 5 -0.83 -46.38 10.11
N LEU A 6 -1.53 -45.99 11.18
CA LEU A 6 -1.88 -44.59 11.43
C LEU A 6 -0.70 -43.74 11.94
N SER A 7 0.35 -44.35 12.49
CA SER A 7 1.54 -43.61 12.96
C SER A 7 2.50 -43.19 11.85
N VAL A 8 2.43 -43.79 10.65
CA VAL A 8 3.30 -43.41 9.52
C VAL A 8 2.75 -42.18 8.79
N VAL A 9 1.43 -41.99 8.76
CA VAL A 9 0.80 -40.84 8.10
C VAL A 9 1.00 -39.55 8.91
N VAL A 10 0.99 -39.64 10.25
CA VAL A 10 1.27 -38.47 11.13
C VAL A 10 2.75 -38.07 11.08
N GLY A 11 3.67 -39.00 10.81
CA GLY A 11 5.10 -38.70 10.64
C GLY A 11 5.45 -38.02 9.30
N LEU A 12 4.65 -38.23 8.25
CA LEU A 12 4.88 -37.64 6.93
C LEU A 12 4.31 -36.22 6.78
N CYS A 13 3.33 -35.83 7.60
CA CYS A 13 2.83 -34.44 7.65
C CYS A 13 3.78 -33.48 8.38
N LEU A 14 4.82 -33.97 9.07
CA LEU A 14 5.80 -33.12 9.75
C LEU A 14 7.02 -32.75 8.88
N TYR A 15 7.03 -33.17 7.60
CA TYR A 15 8.05 -32.79 6.61
C TYR A 15 7.49 -32.02 5.42
N THR A 16 6.23 -31.58 5.48
CA THR A 16 5.82 -30.46 4.62
C THR A 16 6.53 -29.23 5.17
N ARG A 17 7.67 -28.90 4.54
CA ARG A 17 8.22 -27.54 4.58
C ARG A 17 7.02 -26.62 4.48
N TRP A 18 6.82 -25.77 5.49
CA TRP A 18 5.93 -24.64 5.36
C TRP A 18 6.53 -23.85 4.20
N ALA A 19 5.98 -24.02 3.00
CA ALA A 19 6.27 -23.13 1.91
C ALA A 19 5.66 -21.81 2.35
N VAL A 20 6.47 -20.96 2.98
CA VAL A 20 6.04 -19.60 3.25
C VAL A 20 5.84 -19.00 1.87
N ALA A 21 4.61 -18.61 1.57
CA ALA A 21 4.25 -18.11 0.25
C ALA A 21 5.14 -16.89 -0.05
N ALA A 22 5.77 -16.91 -1.21
CA ALA A 22 6.54 -15.81 -1.78
C ALA A 22 5.82 -15.40 -3.06
N LEU A 23 5.66 -14.10 -3.28
CA LEU A 23 5.10 -13.59 -4.52
C LEU A 23 6.16 -13.60 -5.62
N THR A 24 5.73 -13.86 -6.85
CA THR A 24 6.58 -13.64 -8.03
C THR A 24 6.66 -12.16 -8.38
N SER A 25 7.71 -11.75 -9.09
CA SER A 25 7.89 -10.37 -9.58
C SER A 25 6.66 -9.88 -10.36
N ALA A 26 6.06 -10.74 -11.18
CA ALA A 26 4.84 -10.43 -11.93
C ALA A 26 3.60 -10.23 -11.04
N GLU A 27 3.42 -11.05 -10.00
CA GLU A 27 2.32 -10.86 -9.04
C GLU A 27 2.47 -9.56 -8.26
N ILE A 28 3.70 -9.21 -7.87
CA ILE A 28 4.01 -7.95 -7.20
C ILE A 28 3.71 -6.76 -8.12
N ALA A 29 4.21 -6.79 -9.35
CA ALA A 29 3.97 -5.72 -10.32
C ALA A 29 2.46 -5.55 -10.62
N ASN A 30 1.71 -6.64 -10.73
CA ASN A 30 0.26 -6.59 -10.94
C ASN A 30 -0.46 -5.98 -9.74
N SER A 31 -0.16 -6.44 -8.52
CA SER A 31 -0.77 -5.89 -7.30
C SER A 31 -0.50 -4.39 -7.17
N LEU A 32 0.74 -3.96 -7.44
CA LEU A 32 1.09 -2.54 -7.43
C LEU A 32 0.31 -1.71 -8.46
N ASN A 33 0.09 -2.26 -9.66
CA ASN A 33 -0.73 -1.59 -10.67
C ASN A 33 -2.21 -1.57 -10.31
N GLU A 34 -2.74 -2.60 -9.64
CA GLU A 34 -4.11 -2.61 -9.12
C GLU A 34 -4.30 -1.59 -8.01
N LEU A 35 -3.34 -1.50 -7.08
CA LEU A 35 -3.29 -0.45 -6.06
C LEU A 35 -3.20 0.95 -6.67
N ALA A 36 -2.42 1.12 -7.74
CA ALA A 36 -2.34 2.38 -8.46
C ALA A 36 -3.70 2.78 -9.05
N GLN A 37 -4.42 1.84 -9.66
CA GLN A 37 -5.76 2.08 -10.19
C GLN A 37 -6.75 2.50 -9.10
N GLN A 38 -6.71 1.84 -7.93
CA GLN A 38 -7.53 2.22 -6.77
C GLN A 38 -7.18 3.62 -6.26
N GLY A 39 -5.89 3.95 -6.16
CA GLY A 39 -5.44 5.29 -5.77
C GLY A 39 -5.94 6.39 -6.71
N PHE A 40 -5.90 6.14 -8.03
CA PHE A 40 -6.46 7.06 -9.02
C PHE A 40 -7.99 7.13 -8.95
N ALA A 41 -8.69 6.03 -8.71
CA ALA A 41 -10.14 6.04 -8.52
C ALA A 41 -10.56 6.87 -7.30
N ALA A 42 -9.86 6.70 -6.17
CA ALA A 42 -10.06 7.53 -4.98
C ALA A 42 -9.79 9.02 -5.26
N LYS A 43 -8.75 9.33 -6.04
CA LYS A 43 -8.46 10.71 -6.46
C LYS A 43 -9.62 11.29 -7.26
N ASP A 44 -10.11 10.56 -8.25
CA ASP A 44 -11.18 11.01 -9.13
C ASP A 44 -12.48 11.25 -8.33
N LEU A 45 -12.79 10.42 -7.33
CA LEU A 45 -13.89 10.65 -6.39
C LEU A 45 -13.74 11.96 -5.61
N VAL A 46 -12.53 12.23 -5.07
CA VAL A 46 -12.26 13.48 -4.34
C VAL A 46 -12.49 14.70 -5.23
N LEU A 47 -11.97 14.66 -6.46
CA LEU A 47 -12.12 15.75 -7.42
C LEU A 47 -13.57 15.91 -7.89
N GLU A 48 -14.32 14.82 -8.03
CA GLU A 48 -15.75 14.86 -8.33
C GLU A 48 -16.53 15.56 -7.22
N ILE A 49 -16.31 15.17 -5.96
CA ILE A 49 -16.94 15.78 -4.78
C ILE A 49 -16.61 17.27 -4.68
N ASP A 50 -15.35 17.64 -4.91
CA ASP A 50 -14.92 19.04 -4.94
C ASP A 50 -15.61 19.84 -6.05
N SER A 51 -15.75 19.27 -7.24
CA SER A 51 -16.39 19.97 -8.36
C SER A 51 -17.91 20.09 -8.24
N THR A 52 -18.56 19.13 -7.58
CA THR A 52 -20.03 19.03 -7.49
C THR A 52 -20.60 19.54 -6.18
N ALA A 53 -19.78 19.62 -5.13
CA ALA A 53 -20.21 19.82 -3.74
C ALA A 53 -21.21 18.77 -3.24
N ASP A 54 -21.24 17.58 -3.84
CA ASP A 54 -22.06 16.47 -3.39
C ASP A 54 -21.32 15.66 -2.31
N ALA A 55 -21.90 15.59 -1.12
CA ALA A 55 -21.36 14.78 -0.03
C ALA A 55 -21.67 13.28 -0.17
N GLY A 56 -22.59 12.91 -1.08
CA GLY A 56 -23.02 11.53 -1.31
C GLY A 56 -21.88 10.52 -1.49
N PRO A 57 -20.87 10.81 -2.33
CA PRO A 57 -19.76 9.89 -2.58
C PRO A 57 -18.63 9.89 -1.53
N ILE A 58 -18.72 10.70 -0.46
CA ILE A 58 -17.66 10.75 0.58
C ILE A 58 -17.36 9.38 1.22
N PRO A 59 -18.36 8.52 1.53
CA PRO A 59 -18.08 7.19 2.05
C PRO A 59 -17.28 6.30 1.10
N ASP A 60 -17.35 6.55 -0.21
CA ASP A 60 -16.62 5.79 -1.22
C ASP A 60 -15.13 6.11 -1.16
N ILE A 61 -14.73 7.35 -0.83
CA ILE A 61 -13.32 7.69 -0.57
C ILE A 61 -12.75 6.78 0.52
N TYR A 62 -13.47 6.63 1.63
CA TYR A 62 -13.00 5.80 2.75
C TYR A 62 -12.92 4.33 2.35
N THR A 63 -13.89 3.85 1.57
CA THR A 63 -13.93 2.46 1.09
C THR A 63 -12.74 2.14 0.20
N GLU A 64 -12.37 3.04 -0.72
CA GLU A 64 -11.21 2.85 -1.59
C GLU A 64 -9.90 2.85 -0.76
N MET A 65 -9.76 3.77 0.21
CA MET A 65 -8.60 3.81 1.10
C MET A 65 -8.47 2.56 1.98
N ASP A 66 -9.57 2.10 2.58
CA ASP A 66 -9.61 0.86 3.37
C ASP A 66 -9.28 -0.36 2.51
N THR A 67 -9.73 -0.38 1.25
CA THR A 67 -9.42 -1.46 0.29
C THR A 67 -7.93 -1.49 -0.03
N MET A 68 -7.32 -0.33 -0.31
CA MET A 68 -5.87 -0.23 -0.50
C MET A 68 -5.10 -0.74 0.72
N VAL A 69 -5.51 -0.35 1.93
CA VAL A 69 -4.90 -0.83 3.18
C VAL A 69 -5.00 -2.35 3.29
N ALA A 70 -6.16 -2.92 3.01
CA ALA A 70 -6.37 -4.37 3.10
C ALA A 70 -5.49 -5.15 2.11
N VAL A 71 -5.36 -4.66 0.88
CA VAL A 71 -4.48 -5.27 -0.15
C VAL A 71 -3.01 -5.17 0.28
N VAL A 72 -2.56 -3.98 0.69
CA VAL A 72 -1.19 -3.74 1.17
C VAL A 72 -0.82 -4.68 2.31
N LEU A 73 -1.67 -4.80 3.34
CA LEU A 73 -1.43 -5.68 4.48
C LEU A 73 -1.45 -7.16 4.08
N THR A 74 -2.28 -7.53 3.10
CA THR A 74 -2.32 -8.89 2.57
C THR A 74 -1.01 -9.24 1.88
N ASP A 75 -0.52 -8.36 1.01
CA ASP A 75 0.71 -8.58 0.27
C ASP A 75 1.96 -8.61 1.16
N VAL A 76 2.02 -7.76 2.20
CA VAL A 76 3.13 -7.80 3.18
C VAL A 76 3.32 -9.21 3.74
N ASN A 77 2.22 -9.90 4.06
CA ASN A 77 2.27 -11.27 4.59
C ASN A 77 2.87 -12.28 3.59
N PHE A 78 2.80 -11.98 2.29
CA PHE A 78 3.33 -12.83 1.22
C PHE A 78 4.71 -12.40 0.72
N MET A 79 5.20 -11.21 1.09
CA MET A 79 6.49 -10.71 0.61
C MET A 79 7.69 -11.05 1.50
N THR A 80 7.49 -11.44 2.75
CA THR A 80 8.58 -11.65 3.73
C THR A 80 9.65 -12.66 3.28
N ASN A 81 9.31 -13.59 2.36
CA ASN A 81 10.24 -14.61 1.87
C ASN A 81 10.56 -14.48 0.37
N THR A 82 10.17 -13.37 -0.25
CA THR A 82 10.47 -13.12 -1.66
C THR A 82 11.96 -12.80 -1.80
N PRO A 83 12.68 -13.52 -2.68
CA PRO A 83 14.11 -13.27 -2.89
C PRO A 83 14.35 -11.95 -3.62
N ILE A 84 15.57 -11.42 -3.49
CA ILE A 84 16.06 -10.31 -4.31
C ILE A 84 15.90 -10.68 -5.79
N ILE A 85 15.36 -9.76 -6.57
CA ILE A 85 15.17 -9.91 -8.02
C ILE A 85 16.55 -9.90 -8.67
N THR A 86 16.79 -10.86 -9.58
CA THR A 86 18.08 -11.02 -10.27
C THR A 86 17.98 -10.83 -11.76
N ASP A 87 16.76 -10.88 -12.32
CA ASP A 87 16.50 -10.59 -13.72
C ASP A 87 16.18 -9.11 -13.90
N GLN A 88 16.86 -8.48 -14.86
CA GLN A 88 16.74 -7.03 -15.07
C GLN A 88 15.36 -6.62 -15.61
N ALA A 89 14.70 -7.46 -16.40
CA ALA A 89 13.36 -7.16 -16.90
C ALA A 89 12.34 -7.23 -15.76
N GLU A 90 12.46 -8.22 -14.88
CA GLU A 90 11.63 -8.31 -13.68
C GLU A 90 11.86 -7.13 -12.71
N GLU A 91 13.10 -6.66 -12.55
CA GLU A 91 13.39 -5.44 -11.77
C GLU A 91 12.64 -4.23 -12.35
N GLN A 92 12.66 -4.07 -13.68
CA GLN A 92 11.96 -2.99 -14.35
C GLN A 92 10.44 -3.09 -14.15
N ASP A 93 9.85 -4.26 -14.35
CA ASP A 93 8.39 -4.47 -14.22
C ASP A 93 7.90 -4.14 -12.81
N VAL A 94 8.61 -4.61 -11.78
CA VAL A 94 8.28 -4.31 -10.37
C VAL A 94 8.48 -2.83 -10.06
N TYR A 95 9.54 -2.21 -10.57
CA TYR A 95 9.78 -0.79 -10.37
C TYR A 95 8.72 0.09 -11.04
N GLU A 96 8.27 -0.25 -12.25
CA GLU A 96 7.20 0.48 -12.94
C GLU A 96 5.89 0.39 -12.17
N GLY A 97 5.51 -0.81 -11.70
CA GLY A 97 4.35 -0.98 -10.82
C GLY A 97 4.48 -0.15 -9.54
N TYR A 98 5.63 -0.21 -8.87
CA TYR A 98 5.92 0.57 -7.66
C TYR A 98 5.76 2.07 -7.90
N SER A 99 6.34 2.57 -8.99
CA SER A 99 6.28 3.98 -9.36
C SER A 99 4.84 4.42 -9.68
N ASN A 100 4.04 3.58 -10.32
CA ASN A 100 2.63 3.86 -10.59
C ASN A 100 1.83 4.00 -9.30
N PHE A 101 2.03 3.07 -8.34
CA PHE A 101 1.34 3.14 -7.06
C PHE A 101 1.76 4.39 -6.28
N VAL A 102 3.06 4.68 -6.18
CA VAL A 102 3.54 5.93 -5.57
C VAL A 102 2.88 7.13 -6.23
N GLN A 103 2.87 7.22 -7.56
CA GLN A 103 2.26 8.34 -8.27
C GLN A 103 0.78 8.50 -7.92
N SER A 104 0.02 7.40 -7.83
CA SER A 104 -1.39 7.47 -7.42
C SER A 104 -1.57 8.00 -6.00
N LEU A 105 -0.68 7.65 -5.07
CA LEU A 105 -0.73 8.14 -3.69
C LEU A 105 -0.41 9.64 -3.63
N LEU A 106 0.62 10.09 -4.36
CA LEU A 106 0.96 11.51 -4.44
C LEU A 106 -0.23 12.32 -4.95
N GLU A 107 -0.85 11.88 -6.06
CA GLU A 107 -1.99 12.57 -6.64
C GLU A 107 -3.24 12.52 -5.76
N LEU A 108 -3.52 11.41 -5.08
CA LEU A 108 -4.61 11.30 -4.12
C LEU A 108 -4.41 12.28 -2.95
N MET A 109 -3.19 12.31 -2.37
CA MET A 109 -2.88 13.22 -1.27
C MET A 109 -2.99 14.69 -1.71
N ASP A 110 -2.54 15.02 -2.93
CA ASP A 110 -2.67 16.36 -3.49
C ASP A 110 -4.13 16.76 -3.69
N ALA A 111 -4.96 15.85 -4.21
CA ALA A 111 -6.40 16.07 -4.36
C ALA A 111 -7.07 16.32 -3.00
N LEU A 112 -6.83 15.43 -2.02
CA LEU A 112 -7.36 15.58 -0.65
C LEU A 112 -6.93 16.90 0.00
N SER A 113 -5.66 17.28 -0.18
CA SER A 113 -5.11 18.55 0.30
C SER A 113 -5.82 19.75 -0.32
N SER A 114 -5.98 19.75 -1.65
CA SER A 114 -6.61 20.86 -2.37
C SER A 114 -8.11 21.00 -2.07
N SER A 115 -8.79 19.89 -1.81
CA SER A 115 -10.24 19.84 -1.57
C SER A 115 -10.62 19.92 -0.08
N ALA A 116 -9.64 20.04 0.82
CA ALA A 116 -9.86 19.98 2.27
C ALA A 116 -10.90 20.99 2.79
N ALA A 117 -10.88 22.22 2.28
CA ALA A 117 -11.84 23.25 2.69
C ALA A 117 -13.27 22.89 2.28
N GLN A 118 -13.44 22.38 1.06
CA GLN A 118 -14.74 22.01 0.51
C GLN A 118 -15.29 20.75 1.17
N LEU A 119 -14.48 19.70 1.30
CA LEU A 119 -14.84 18.46 2.00
C LEU A 119 -15.36 18.75 3.41
N LYS A 120 -14.70 19.65 4.15
CA LYS A 120 -15.19 20.07 5.47
C LYS A 120 -16.48 20.86 5.40
N SER A 121 -16.61 21.77 4.42
CA SER A 121 -17.81 22.58 4.27
C SER A 121 -19.05 21.73 3.99
N ILE A 122 -18.92 20.67 3.19
CA ILE A 122 -20.05 19.80 2.81
C ILE A 122 -20.32 18.72 3.86
N ASP A 123 -19.28 18.20 4.53
CA ASP A 123 -19.40 17.24 5.61
C ASP A 123 -18.32 17.47 6.69
N GLN A 124 -18.74 17.96 7.85
CA GLN A 124 -17.84 18.27 8.96
C GLN A 124 -17.13 17.04 9.55
N THR A 125 -17.63 15.81 9.30
CA THR A 125 -16.97 14.58 9.76
C THR A 125 -15.62 14.37 9.05
N THR A 126 -15.49 14.84 7.81
CA THR A 126 -14.26 14.75 7.00
C THR A 126 -13.07 15.40 7.69
N LYS A 127 -13.29 16.45 8.49
CA LYS A 127 -12.25 17.15 9.28
C LYS A 127 -11.37 16.19 10.06
N ASN A 128 -11.96 15.15 10.64
CA ASN A 128 -11.23 14.18 11.45
C ASN A 128 -11.06 12.85 10.73
N LYS A 129 -12.06 12.43 9.93
CA LYS A 129 -12.07 11.11 9.29
C LYS A 129 -11.06 11.02 8.15
N VAL A 130 -10.97 12.02 7.26
CA VAL A 130 -9.98 12.00 6.16
C VAL A 130 -8.54 11.97 6.69
N PRO A 131 -8.13 12.84 7.64
CA PRO A 131 -6.79 12.73 8.23
C PRO A 131 -6.52 11.44 8.98
N PHE A 132 -7.56 10.78 9.49
CA PHE A 132 -7.43 9.47 10.13
C PHE A 132 -7.15 8.38 9.08
N GLU A 133 -7.91 8.35 7.98
CA GLU A 133 -7.68 7.40 6.89
C GLU A 133 -6.31 7.58 6.23
N ILE A 134 -5.87 8.83 6.02
CA ILE A 134 -4.53 9.10 5.47
C ILE A 134 -3.45 8.48 6.37
N ARG A 135 -3.60 8.60 7.70
CA ARG A 135 -2.63 8.03 8.65
C ARG A 135 -2.65 6.50 8.66
N ILE A 136 -3.81 5.87 8.49
CA ILE A 136 -3.91 4.41 8.37
C ILE A 136 -3.21 3.96 7.09
N LEU A 137 -3.53 4.58 5.95
CA LEU A 137 -2.91 4.26 4.67
C LEU A 137 -1.39 4.47 4.71
N GLN A 138 -0.94 5.61 5.24
CA GLN A 138 0.47 5.89 5.46
C GLN A 138 1.10 4.79 6.31
N SER A 139 0.49 4.43 7.45
CA SER A 139 1.02 3.38 8.32
C SER A 139 1.16 2.04 7.60
N ALA A 140 0.20 1.67 6.75
CA ALA A 140 0.25 0.41 6.00
C ALA A 140 1.37 0.41 4.94
N VAL A 141 1.57 1.52 4.23
CA VAL A 141 2.58 1.59 3.14
C VAL A 141 4.00 1.87 3.64
N ASP A 142 4.14 2.65 4.71
CA ASP A 142 5.39 3.27 5.17
C ASP A 142 5.97 2.66 6.47
N ILE A 143 5.12 2.39 7.48
CA ILE A 143 5.49 2.20 8.90
C ILE A 143 6.66 3.12 9.32
N ALA A 144 6.34 4.39 9.61
CA ALA A 144 7.26 5.36 10.21
C ALA A 144 7.15 5.48 11.74
N ASP A 145 6.42 4.59 12.44
CA ASP A 145 6.34 4.63 13.91
C ASP A 145 6.76 3.29 14.54
N GLU A 146 7.57 3.38 15.59
CA GLU A 146 8.44 2.35 16.20
C GLU A 146 7.73 1.12 16.80
N MET A 147 6.47 0.83 16.45
CA MET A 147 5.67 -0.23 17.07
C MET A 147 5.46 -1.49 16.21
N LEU A 148 5.90 -1.49 14.95
CA LEU A 148 6.01 -2.69 14.11
C LEU A 148 7.43 -2.77 13.55
N THR A 149 7.96 -3.98 13.46
CA THR A 149 9.34 -4.16 13.02
C THR A 149 9.50 -3.70 11.56
N PRO A 150 10.63 -3.11 11.13
CA PRO A 150 10.82 -2.56 9.77
C PRO A 150 10.53 -3.54 8.61
N HIS A 151 10.42 -4.85 8.90
CA HIS A 151 10.07 -5.90 7.97
C HIS A 151 8.57 -6.02 7.65
N GLU A 152 7.71 -5.21 8.28
CA GLU A 152 6.24 -5.28 8.10
C GLU A 152 5.70 -4.15 7.20
N ALA A 153 6.55 -3.23 6.73
CA ALA A 153 6.13 -2.15 5.84
C ALA A 153 6.22 -2.55 4.36
N TYR A 154 5.16 -2.25 3.60
CA TYR A 154 5.03 -2.63 2.19
C TYR A 154 6.15 -2.08 1.30
N PHE A 155 6.41 -0.76 1.37
CA PHE A 155 7.46 -0.15 0.57
C PHE A 155 8.86 -0.62 0.97
N TYR A 156 9.12 -0.84 2.25
CA TYR A 156 10.41 -1.39 2.69
C TYR A 156 10.63 -2.81 2.15
N ASN A 157 9.59 -3.65 2.19
CA ASN A 157 9.66 -5.01 1.64
C ASN A 157 9.95 -4.99 0.14
N ILE A 158 9.25 -4.15 -0.64
CA ILE A 158 9.47 -4.04 -2.10
C ILE A 158 10.85 -3.46 -2.41
N ILE A 159 11.26 -2.39 -1.72
CA ILE A 159 12.60 -1.78 -1.90
C ILE A 159 13.69 -2.82 -1.65
N GLY A 160 13.49 -3.70 -0.65
CA GLY A 160 14.38 -4.80 -0.31
C GLY A 160 14.51 -5.88 -1.39
N LEU A 161 13.60 -5.93 -2.37
CA LEU A 161 13.68 -6.87 -3.49
C LEU A 161 14.64 -6.40 -4.59
N PHE A 162 14.91 -5.10 -4.68
CA PHE A 162 15.89 -4.59 -5.63
C PHE A 162 17.31 -4.82 -5.13
N PRO A 163 18.26 -5.24 -6.00
CA PRO A 163 19.67 -5.29 -5.64
C PRO A 163 20.15 -3.94 -5.10
N ALA A 164 20.95 -3.95 -4.03
CA ALA A 164 21.41 -2.71 -3.37
C ALA A 164 22.24 -1.78 -4.27
N TYR A 165 22.81 -2.31 -5.37
CA TYR A 165 23.56 -1.55 -6.38
C TYR A 165 22.70 -1.13 -7.59
N SER A 166 21.43 -1.54 -7.63
CA SER A 166 20.48 -1.16 -8.68
C SER A 166 20.02 0.29 -8.50
N SER A 167 19.84 1.01 -9.62
CA SER A 167 19.27 2.36 -9.60
C SER A 167 17.85 2.37 -9.06
N TYR A 168 17.10 1.28 -9.25
CA TYR A 168 15.71 1.16 -8.80
C TYR A 168 15.59 1.18 -7.27
N ASN A 169 16.54 0.59 -6.55
CA ASN A 169 16.57 0.64 -5.08
C ASN A 169 16.65 2.10 -4.56
N ALA A 170 17.56 2.90 -5.14
CA ALA A 170 17.73 4.30 -4.77
C ALA A 170 16.54 5.17 -5.20
N GLN A 171 16.00 4.94 -6.40
CA GLN A 171 14.84 5.67 -6.91
C GLN A 171 13.58 5.38 -6.08
N ALA A 172 13.31 4.11 -5.77
CA ALA A 172 12.17 3.71 -4.95
C ALA A 172 12.27 4.31 -3.54
N SER A 173 13.46 4.30 -2.93
CA SER A 173 13.69 4.95 -1.63
C SER A 173 13.40 6.46 -1.66
N ASN A 174 13.79 7.17 -2.73
CA ASN A 174 13.49 8.59 -2.89
C ASN A 174 11.99 8.85 -3.09
N GLN A 175 11.32 7.98 -3.86
CA GLN A 175 9.87 8.05 -4.10
C GLN A 175 9.06 7.83 -2.82
N LYS A 176 9.47 6.86 -1.98
CA LYS A 176 8.88 6.66 -0.65
C LYS A 176 8.91 7.96 0.17
N ALA A 177 10.06 8.64 0.25
CA ALA A 177 10.17 9.88 1.02
C ALA A 177 9.25 11.01 0.52
N GLN A 178 8.86 10.99 -0.76
CA GLN A 178 7.87 11.91 -1.31
C GLN A 178 6.47 11.56 -0.80
N VAL A 179 6.10 10.28 -0.74
CA VAL A 179 4.82 9.84 -0.17
C VAL A 179 4.68 10.33 1.28
N ASP A 180 5.72 10.17 2.10
CA ASP A 180 5.73 10.61 3.50
C ASP A 180 5.43 12.12 3.61
N THR A 181 6.01 12.91 2.69
CA THR A 181 5.82 14.36 2.62
C THR A 181 4.40 14.73 2.19
N HIS A 182 3.84 14.07 1.17
CA HIS A 182 2.50 14.35 0.67
C HIS A 182 1.42 13.93 1.68
N CYS A 183 1.58 12.79 2.35
CA CYS A 183 0.69 12.36 3.45
C CYS A 183 0.65 13.41 4.57
N PHE A 184 1.82 13.92 4.99
CA PHE A 184 1.90 14.98 6.00
C PHE A 184 1.17 16.26 5.54
N GLN A 185 1.41 16.69 4.30
CA GLN A 185 0.77 17.88 3.75
C GLN A 185 -0.75 17.75 3.66
N ALA A 186 -1.25 16.60 3.19
CA ALA A 186 -2.67 16.32 3.09
C ALA A 186 -3.36 16.33 4.46
N VAL A 187 -2.79 15.65 5.48
CA VAL A 187 -3.30 15.70 6.86
C VAL A 187 -3.37 17.14 7.37
N TRP A 188 -2.30 17.90 7.15
CA TRP A 188 -2.20 19.27 7.66
C TRP A 188 -3.16 20.25 6.98
N ALA A 189 -3.54 20.00 5.73
CA ALA A 189 -4.52 20.81 5.02
C ALA A 189 -5.87 20.82 5.76
N PHE A 190 -6.28 19.70 6.36
CA PHE A 190 -7.53 19.60 7.14
C PHE A 190 -7.46 20.31 8.51
N ASP A 191 -6.27 20.47 9.09
CA ASP A 191 -6.08 21.23 10.32
C ASP A 191 -6.13 22.75 10.09
N ARG A 192 -5.73 23.21 8.90
CA ARG A 192 -5.60 24.64 8.56
C ARG A 192 -6.81 25.27 7.88
N SER A 193 -7.56 24.50 7.10
CA SER A 193 -8.71 25.02 6.33
C SER A 193 -9.98 25.26 7.18
#